data_AF-A0A9E5TU24-F1
#
_entry.id   AF-A0A9E5TU24-F1
#
_cell.length_a   1.000
_cell.length_b   1.000
_cell.length_c   1.000
_cell.angle_alpha   90.00
_cell.angle_beta   90.00
_cell.angle_gamma   90.00
#
_symmetry.space_group_name_H-M   'P 1'
#
loop_
_entity.id
_entity.type
_entity.pdbx_description
1 polymer ?
#
loop_
_entity_poly.entity_id
_entity_poly.type
_entity_poly.pdbx_seq_one_letter_code
_entity_poly.pdbx_strand_id
1 'polypeptide(L)'
;MAWDNGRYFANAMGNWVESDSAKTTEFAYTLQAGLKWRSEGGLKLTAGIGYYRFDTAGKGSFFGDDDDFFGNSFDPATNTYLLDYHEIELFADLGFELAGRPAMVFADYVQNQDADEFDTGYALGFKYGSAKAKGTWEFGYAYQDLEADAAL
;
A
#
# COMPACT_ATOMS: atom_id res chain seq x y z
N MET A 1 -3.39 -15.68 -4.64
CA MET A 1 -4.31 -16.52 -3.85
C MET A 1 -5.12 -15.62 -2.93
N ALA A 2 -6.41 -15.89 -2.75
CA ALA A 2 -7.27 -15.14 -1.84
C ALA A 2 -8.22 -16.10 -1.10
N TRP A 3 -8.44 -15.84 0.18
CA TRP A 3 -9.38 -16.53 1.05
C TRP A 3 -10.24 -15.51 1.79
N ASP A 4 -11.53 -15.78 1.91
CA ASP A 4 -12.50 -14.92 2.60
C ASP A 4 -13.64 -15.79 3.15
N ASN A 5 -13.99 -15.61 4.42
CA ASN A 5 -15.12 -16.30 5.05
C ASN A 5 -16.26 -15.36 5.51
N GLY A 6 -16.25 -14.12 5.03
CA GLY A 6 -17.20 -13.06 5.37
C GLY A 6 -16.77 -12.19 6.56
N ARG A 7 -16.04 -12.75 7.53
CA ARG A 7 -15.54 -12.01 8.71
C ARG A 7 -14.03 -11.82 8.71
N TYR A 8 -13.29 -12.74 8.11
CA TYR A 8 -11.85 -12.68 7.98
C TYR A 8 -11.47 -12.90 6.53
N PHE A 9 -10.33 -12.34 6.14
CA PHE A 9 -9.76 -12.54 4.82
C PHE A 9 -8.25 -12.67 4.89
N ALA A 10 -7.68 -13.31 3.87
CA ALA A 10 -6.25 -13.41 3.65
C ALA A 10 -5.98 -13.39 2.14
N ASN A 11 -4.98 -12.61 1.72
CA ASN A 11 -4.52 -12.51 0.35
C ASN A 11 -3.02 -12.81 0.32
N ALA A 12 -2.58 -13.43 -0.77
CA ALA A 12 -1.17 -13.65 -1.06
C ALA A 12 -0.93 -13.47 -2.56
N MET A 13 0.09 -12.71 -2.93
CA MET A 13 0.51 -12.54 -4.32
C MET A 13 2.02 -12.72 -4.41
N GLY A 14 2.51 -13.27 -5.50
CA GLY A 14 3.93 -13.37 -5.79
C GLY A 14 4.14 -13.09 -7.27
N ASN A 15 5.12 -12.25 -7.59
CA ASN A 15 5.44 -11.87 -8.96
C ASN A 15 6.95 -11.77 -9.13
N TRP A 16 7.40 -11.90 -10.37
CA TRP A 16 8.76 -11.56 -10.74
C TRP A 16 8.79 -10.09 -11.17
N VAL A 17 9.68 -9.32 -10.56
CA VAL A 17 9.93 -7.91 -10.90
C VAL A 17 11.28 -7.84 -11.59
N GLU A 18 11.33 -7.20 -12.76
CA GLU A 18 12.54 -7.09 -13.57
C GLU A 18 13.08 -5.67 -13.45
N SER A 19 14.37 -5.54 -13.14
CA SER A 19 15.07 -4.26 -13.12
C SER A 19 15.48 -3.89 -14.54
N ASP A 20 15.13 -2.67 -14.95
CA ASP A 20 15.37 -2.16 -16.32
C ASP A 20 16.87 -1.97 -16.61
N SER A 21 17.65 -1.64 -15.59
CA SER A 21 19.06 -1.22 -15.71
C SER A 21 20.07 -2.37 -15.54
N ALA A 22 19.81 -3.32 -14.64
CA ALA A 22 20.78 -4.37 -14.28
C ALA A 22 20.49 -5.77 -14.86
N LYS A 23 19.42 -5.93 -15.68
CA LYS A 23 18.93 -7.24 -16.17
C LYS A 23 18.79 -8.29 -15.04
N THR A 24 18.36 -7.83 -13.88
CA THR A 24 18.21 -8.68 -12.69
C THR A 24 16.72 -8.85 -12.42
N THR A 25 16.30 -10.10 -12.26
CA THR A 25 14.93 -10.46 -11.89
C THR A 25 14.87 -10.77 -10.41
N GLU A 26 13.90 -10.22 -9.70
CA GLU A 26 13.63 -10.51 -8.29
C GLU A 26 12.23 -11.09 -8.09
N PHE A 27 12.08 -12.00 -7.12
CA PHE A 27 10.77 -12.50 -6.74
C PHE A 27 10.21 -11.67 -5.57
N ALA A 28 9.23 -10.83 -5.87
CA ALA A 28 8.50 -10.10 -4.86
C ALA A 28 7.27 -10.90 -4.40
N TYR A 29 6.93 -10.82 -3.12
CA TYR A 29 5.66 -11.34 -2.63
C TYR A 29 5.00 -10.42 -1.63
N THR A 30 3.67 -10.52 -1.58
CA THR A 30 2.82 -9.75 -0.70
C THR A 30 1.86 -10.68 0.02
N LEU A 31 1.66 -10.43 1.31
CA LEU A 31 0.73 -11.13 2.16
C LEU A 31 -0.12 -10.09 2.87
N GLN A 32 -1.42 -10.30 2.93
CA GLN A 32 -2.31 -9.41 3.67
C GLN A 32 -3.38 -10.24 4.38
N ALA A 33 -3.72 -9.87 5.61
CA ALA A 33 -4.80 -10.51 6.34
C ALA A 33 -5.55 -9.49 7.18
N GLY A 34 -6.83 -9.75 7.42
CA GLY A 34 -7.64 -8.82 8.18
C GLY A 34 -9.02 -9.32 8.52
N LEU A 35 -9.82 -8.41 9.06
CA LEU A 35 -11.19 -8.65 9.46
C LEU A 35 -12.16 -7.67 8.81
N LYS A 36 -13.40 -8.13 8.67
CA LYS A 36 -14.56 -7.37 8.22
C LYS A 36 -15.60 -7.45 9.32
N TRP A 37 -16.00 -6.30 9.83
CA TRP A 37 -17.05 -6.19 10.83
C TRP A 37 -18.16 -5.28 10.32
N ARG A 38 -19.41 -5.67 10.61
CA ARG A 38 -20.60 -4.87 10.31
C ARG A 38 -21.43 -4.76 11.57
N SER A 39 -21.78 -3.54 11.94
CA SER A 39 -22.70 -3.28 13.05
C SER A 39 -24.16 -3.34 12.58
N GLU A 40 -25.08 -3.54 13.51
CA GLU A 40 -26.53 -3.39 13.25
C GLU A 40 -26.88 -1.95 12.85
N GLY A 41 -26.13 -0.96 13.34
CA GLY A 41 -26.30 0.47 13.00
C GLY A 41 -25.72 0.89 11.64
N GLY A 42 -25.33 -0.06 10.77
CA GLY A 42 -24.89 0.24 9.41
C GLY A 42 -23.41 0.59 9.24
N LEU A 43 -22.63 0.69 10.32
CA LEU A 43 -21.17 0.82 10.26
C LEU A 43 -20.53 -0.43 9.66
N LYS A 44 -19.52 -0.25 8.80
CA LYS A 44 -18.75 -1.30 8.13
C LYS A 44 -17.27 -1.02 8.34
N LEU A 45 -16.60 -1.83 9.14
CA LEU A 45 -15.16 -1.76 9.37
C LEU A 45 -14.47 -2.85 8.55
N THR A 46 -13.41 -2.49 7.85
CA THR A 46 -12.38 -3.42 7.37
C THR A 46 -11.06 -2.97 7.98
N ALA A 47 -10.29 -3.86 8.56
CA ALA A 47 -8.95 -3.53 9.07
C ALA A 47 -8.04 -4.75 8.95
N GLY A 48 -6.73 -4.52 8.82
CA GLY A 48 -5.79 -5.60 8.67
C GLY A 48 -4.34 -5.17 8.73
N ILE A 49 -3.50 -6.13 8.41
CA ILE A 49 -2.05 -6.00 8.31
C ILE A 49 -1.59 -6.58 6.97
N GLY A 50 -0.62 -5.92 6.35
CA GLY A 50 0.10 -6.36 5.16
C GLY A 50 1.57 -6.60 5.48
N TYR A 51 2.19 -7.50 4.73
CA TYR A 51 3.64 -7.62 4.64
C TYR A 51 4.02 -7.75 3.17
N TYR A 52 4.91 -6.88 2.73
CA TYR A 52 5.42 -6.82 1.37
C TYR A 52 6.92 -7.04 1.42
N ARG A 53 7.44 -7.85 0.51
CA ARG A 53 8.87 -8.13 0.43
C ARG A 53 9.37 -7.94 -0.97
N PHE A 54 10.32 -7.01 -1.08
CA PHE A 54 11.09 -6.75 -2.27
C PHE A 54 12.57 -6.73 -1.88
N ASP A 55 13.32 -7.73 -2.37
CA ASP A 55 14.76 -7.80 -2.11
C ASP A 55 15.49 -6.94 -3.16
N THR A 56 15.47 -5.60 -3.03
CA THR A 56 15.98 -4.65 -4.02
C THR A 56 17.44 -4.22 -3.83
N ALA A 57 18.04 -4.44 -2.67
CA ALA A 57 19.39 -3.98 -2.36
C ALA A 57 20.40 -4.46 -3.42
N GLY A 58 21.24 -3.54 -3.89
CA GLY A 58 22.24 -3.81 -4.93
C GLY A 58 21.66 -4.02 -6.34
N LYS A 59 20.36 -3.78 -6.56
CA LYS A 59 19.71 -3.80 -7.87
C LYS A 59 19.42 -2.39 -8.34
N GLY A 60 19.41 -2.18 -9.65
CA GLY A 60 19.10 -0.87 -10.21
C GLY A 60 17.60 -0.59 -10.25
N SER A 61 17.21 0.57 -10.78
CA SER A 61 15.80 0.96 -10.82
C SER A 61 14.92 -0.09 -11.52
N PHE A 62 13.69 -0.22 -11.03
CA PHE A 62 12.64 -1.09 -11.56
C PHE A 62 11.62 -0.34 -12.41
N PHE A 63 11.67 1.00 -12.42
CA PHE A 63 10.75 1.85 -13.17
C PHE A 63 11.46 3.13 -13.64
N GLY A 64 11.30 3.48 -14.91
CA GLY A 64 11.87 4.73 -15.44
C GLY A 64 13.29 4.56 -15.96
N ASP A 65 14.08 5.64 -15.91
CA ASP A 65 15.48 5.62 -16.33
C ASP A 65 16.37 4.98 -15.23
N ASP A 66 17.62 4.64 -15.57
CA ASP A 66 18.52 3.87 -14.69
C ASP A 66 18.83 4.56 -13.34
N ASP A 67 18.64 5.88 -13.24
CA ASP A 67 18.84 6.71 -12.03
C ASP A 67 17.53 7.19 -11.36
N ASP A 68 16.37 6.69 -11.82
CA ASP A 68 15.07 7.03 -11.25
C ASP A 68 14.74 6.15 -10.04
N PHE A 69 15.15 6.57 -8.85
CA PHE A 69 14.85 5.90 -7.57
C PHE A 69 13.67 6.54 -6.81
N PHE A 70 12.98 7.53 -7.38
CA PHE A 70 11.78 8.17 -6.82
C PHE A 70 11.89 8.75 -5.39
N GLY A 71 13.12 9.01 -4.92
CA GLY A 71 13.40 9.51 -3.58
C GLY A 71 14.09 8.48 -2.68
N ASN A 72 14.01 7.20 -3.04
CA ASN A 72 14.60 6.07 -2.32
C ASN A 72 16.13 6.15 -2.34
N SER A 73 16.75 5.69 -1.25
CA SER A 73 18.19 5.71 -1.06
C SER A 73 18.93 4.77 -2.03
N PHE A 74 19.90 5.30 -2.78
CA PHE A 74 20.67 4.55 -3.79
C PHE A 74 22.17 4.92 -3.81
N ASP A 75 23.00 4.03 -4.33
CA ASP A 75 24.42 4.28 -4.60
C ASP A 75 24.59 4.96 -5.98
N PRO A 76 25.05 6.22 -6.05
CA PRO A 76 25.20 6.95 -7.30
C PRO A 76 26.39 6.48 -8.16
N ALA A 77 27.30 5.66 -7.63
CA ALA A 77 28.41 5.11 -8.40
C ALA A 77 27.99 3.87 -9.21
N THR A 78 27.04 3.09 -8.68
CA THR A 78 26.55 1.86 -9.31
C THR A 78 25.12 1.96 -9.82
N ASN A 79 24.39 3.03 -9.49
CA ASN A 79 22.95 3.20 -9.72
C ASN A 79 22.17 1.98 -9.20
N THR A 80 22.29 1.71 -7.90
CA THR A 80 21.59 0.58 -7.25
C THR A 80 21.00 0.97 -5.90
N TYR A 81 19.84 0.41 -5.54
CA TYR A 81 19.22 0.59 -4.21
C TYR A 81 20.20 0.22 -3.08
N LEU A 82 20.21 1.02 -2.02
CA LEU A 82 20.98 0.74 -0.81
C LEU A 82 20.26 -0.22 0.14
N LEU A 83 18.94 -0.28 0.06
CA LEU A 83 18.07 -0.97 1.00
C LEU A 83 17.20 -1.99 0.27
N ASP A 84 16.84 -3.04 0.99
CA ASP A 84 15.69 -3.88 0.68
C ASP A 84 14.42 -3.19 1.20
N TYR A 85 13.26 -3.60 0.66
CA TYR A 85 11.96 -3.02 1.02
C TYR A 85 11.06 -4.12 1.57
N HIS A 86 11.17 -4.31 2.88
CA HIS A 86 10.41 -5.30 3.66
C HIS A 86 9.38 -4.55 4.49
N GLU A 87 8.23 -4.30 3.92
CA GLU A 87 7.27 -3.35 4.45
C GLU A 87 6.20 -4.05 5.29
N ILE A 88 5.90 -3.50 6.46
CA ILE A 88 4.70 -3.84 7.22
C ILE A 88 3.67 -2.72 7.02
N GLU A 89 2.45 -3.09 6.63
CA GLU A 89 1.33 -2.18 6.44
C GLU A 89 0.26 -2.41 7.52
N LEU A 90 -0.28 -1.36 8.10
CA LEU A 90 -1.50 -1.38 8.90
C LEU A 90 -2.55 -0.49 8.23
N PHE A 91 -3.73 -1.05 7.96
CA PHE A 91 -4.79 -0.32 7.29
C PHE A 91 -6.14 -0.50 7.98
N ALA A 92 -6.99 0.52 7.87
CA ALA A 92 -8.37 0.46 8.33
C ALA A 92 -9.29 1.37 7.51
N ASP A 93 -10.44 0.82 7.09
CA ASP A 93 -11.53 1.51 6.43
C ASP A 93 -12.78 1.48 7.32
N LEU A 94 -13.38 2.64 7.58
CA LEU A 94 -14.67 2.75 8.24
C LEU A 94 -15.70 3.37 7.30
N GLY A 95 -16.60 2.53 6.79
CA GLY A 95 -17.78 2.93 6.02
C GLY A 95 -19.00 3.18 6.91
N PHE A 96 -19.74 4.23 6.62
CA PHE A 96 -20.95 4.64 7.33
C PHE A 96 -21.90 5.40 6.40
N GLU A 97 -23.06 5.82 6.93
CA GLU A 97 -23.98 6.70 6.23
C GLU A 97 -23.92 8.10 6.84
N LEU A 98 -23.85 9.12 5.99
CA LEU A 98 -23.85 10.53 6.37
C LEU A 98 -24.86 11.29 5.50
N ALA A 99 -25.88 11.87 6.13
CA ALA A 99 -26.96 12.58 5.45
C ALA A 99 -27.63 11.76 4.32
N GLY A 100 -27.94 10.49 4.59
CA GLY A 100 -28.61 9.59 3.64
C GLY A 100 -27.72 9.09 2.50
N ARG A 101 -26.39 9.30 2.59
CA ARG A 101 -25.44 8.90 1.54
C ARG A 101 -24.27 8.11 2.13
N PRO A 102 -23.69 7.15 1.37
CA PRO A 102 -22.50 6.43 1.81
C PRO A 102 -21.33 7.39 2.04
N ALA A 103 -20.62 7.17 3.13
CA ALA A 103 -19.37 7.82 3.45
C ALA A 103 -18.35 6.78 3.92
N MET A 104 -17.07 7.10 3.78
CA MET A 104 -15.98 6.28 4.27
C MET A 104 -14.84 7.18 4.72
N VAL A 105 -14.16 6.79 5.79
CA VAL A 105 -12.81 7.27 6.11
C VAL A 105 -11.86 6.10 6.08
N PHE A 106 -10.61 6.35 5.72
CA PHE A 106 -9.55 5.34 5.77
C PHE A 106 -8.28 5.90 6.39
N ALA A 107 -7.49 4.99 6.93
CA ALA A 107 -6.13 5.22 7.38
C ALA A 107 -5.25 4.06 6.91
N ASP A 108 -4.05 4.40 6.47
CA ASP A 108 -3.01 3.48 6.03
C ASP A 108 -1.68 3.94 6.61
N TYR A 109 -0.88 3.00 7.08
CA TYR A 109 0.45 3.24 7.63
C TYR A 109 1.37 2.13 7.15
N VAL A 110 2.52 2.50 6.61
CA VAL A 110 3.56 1.58 6.14
C VAL A 110 4.87 1.88 6.87
N GLN A 111 5.63 0.83 7.16
CA GLN A 111 7.00 0.95 7.63
C GLN A 111 7.91 -0.08 6.95
N ASN A 112 8.98 0.38 6.31
CA ASN A 112 10.05 -0.48 5.83
C ASN A 112 10.91 -0.98 7.01
N GLN A 113 11.04 -2.29 7.16
CA GLN A 113 11.77 -2.90 8.27
C GLN A 113 13.29 -2.98 8.04
N ASP A 114 13.76 -2.74 6.81
CA ASP A 114 15.20 -2.76 6.47
C ASP A 114 15.84 -1.37 6.48
N ALA A 115 15.05 -0.31 6.60
CA ALA A 115 15.52 1.08 6.73
C ALA A 115 15.63 1.50 8.21
N ASP A 116 16.72 2.19 8.57
CA ASP A 116 16.93 2.72 9.94
C ASP A 116 16.39 4.16 10.11
N GLU A 117 16.22 4.89 9.01
CA GLU A 117 15.72 6.28 8.96
C GLU A 117 14.83 6.45 7.72
N PHE A 118 13.89 7.42 7.77
CA PHE A 118 12.97 7.72 6.67
C PHE A 118 12.14 6.51 6.22
N ASP A 119 11.80 5.65 7.17
CA ASP A 119 11.26 4.31 6.98
C ASP A 119 9.73 4.27 7.03
N THR A 120 9.04 5.40 7.25
CA THR A 120 7.60 5.43 7.50
C THR A 120 6.79 6.23 6.48
N GLY A 121 5.56 5.78 6.24
CA GLY A 121 4.58 6.48 5.42
C GLY A 121 3.18 6.32 5.97
N TYR A 122 2.32 7.30 5.73
CA TYR A 122 0.90 7.18 6.04
C TYR A 122 0.01 7.92 5.07
N ALA A 123 -1.20 7.41 4.91
CA ALA A 123 -2.27 8.07 4.17
C ALA A 123 -3.55 8.10 5.00
N LEU A 124 -4.24 9.24 4.96
CA LEU A 124 -5.56 9.41 5.54
C LEU A 124 -6.50 9.96 4.48
N GLY A 125 -7.73 9.49 4.43
CA GLY A 125 -8.67 10.06 3.48
C GLY A 125 -10.12 9.80 3.80
N PHE A 126 -10.97 10.42 2.99
CA PHE A 126 -12.40 10.23 3.06
C PHE A 126 -13.03 10.16 1.68
N LYS A 127 -14.17 9.48 1.61
CA LYS A 127 -15.04 9.43 0.43
C LYS A 127 -16.48 9.73 0.86
N TYR A 128 -17.22 10.45 0.01
CA TYR A 128 -18.61 10.81 0.24
C TYR A 128 -19.43 10.69 -1.05
N GLY A 129 -20.55 9.98 -0.96
CA GLY A 129 -21.41 9.68 -2.10
C GLY A 129 -21.15 8.33 -2.73
N SER A 130 -21.63 8.15 -3.96
CA SER A 130 -21.51 6.93 -4.74
C SER A 130 -21.93 7.24 -6.17
N ALA A 131 -21.05 6.98 -7.14
CA ALA A 131 -21.29 7.28 -8.56
C ALA A 131 -21.82 6.06 -9.36
N LYS A 132 -22.77 5.31 -8.79
CA LYS A 132 -23.26 4.03 -9.36
C LYS A 132 -24.43 4.15 -10.34
N ALA A 133 -25.06 5.33 -10.44
CA ALA A 133 -26.21 5.57 -11.31
C ALA A 133 -26.09 6.91 -12.05
N LYS A 134 -26.82 7.05 -13.17
CA LYS A 134 -26.86 8.29 -13.95
C LYS A 134 -27.26 9.47 -13.06
N GLY A 135 -26.45 10.53 -13.04
CA GLY A 135 -26.68 11.73 -12.23
C GLY A 135 -26.22 11.65 -10.77
N THR A 136 -25.59 10.55 -10.36
CA THR A 136 -24.97 10.43 -9.03
C THR A 136 -23.49 10.81 -9.09
N TRP A 137 -22.94 11.27 -7.96
CA TRP A 137 -21.54 11.67 -7.84
C TRP A 137 -20.92 11.09 -6.57
N GLU A 138 -19.59 11.01 -6.59
CA GLU A 138 -18.75 10.66 -5.45
C GLU A 138 -17.62 11.69 -5.38
N PHE A 139 -17.29 12.10 -4.16
CA PHE A 139 -16.14 12.95 -3.87
C PHE A 139 -15.19 12.16 -2.97
N GLY A 140 -13.89 12.28 -3.24
CA GLY A 140 -12.86 11.72 -2.38
C GLY A 140 -11.72 12.71 -2.20
N TYR A 141 -11.10 12.66 -1.02
CA TYR A 141 -9.88 13.39 -0.72
C TYR A 141 -8.96 12.50 0.11
N ALA A 142 -7.67 12.54 -0.18
CA ALA A 142 -6.64 11.86 0.58
C ALA A 142 -5.47 12.81 0.81
N TYR A 143 -4.87 12.70 1.98
CA TYR A 143 -3.58 13.26 2.32
C TYR A 143 -2.61 12.10 2.53
N GLN A 144 -1.40 12.24 2.00
CA GLN A 144 -0.34 11.25 2.14
C GLN A 144 0.95 11.97 2.49
N ASP A 145 1.69 11.38 3.42
CA ASP A 145 3.07 11.73 3.73
C ASP A 145 3.88 10.43 3.65
N LEU A 146 4.94 10.43 2.86
CA LEU A 146 5.73 9.25 2.56
C LEU A 146 7.20 9.64 2.63
N GLU A 147 7.91 9.07 3.60
CA GLU A 147 9.35 9.24 3.71
C GLU A 147 10.08 8.45 2.61
N ALA A 148 11.32 8.86 2.36
CA ALA A 148 12.11 8.40 1.22
C ALA A 148 12.26 6.88 1.12
N ASP A 149 12.42 6.18 2.24
CA ASP A 149 12.73 4.75 2.27
C ASP A 149 11.58 3.91 2.86
N ALA A 150 10.37 4.48 2.88
CA ALA A 150 9.20 3.87 3.50
C ALA A 150 8.52 2.80 2.64
N ALA A 151 8.59 2.92 1.31
CA ALA A 151 7.99 1.98 0.36
C ALA A 151 8.69 1.97 -1.01
N LEU A 152 8.61 0.85 -1.73
CA LEU A 152 9.17 0.67 -3.08
C LEU A 152 8.22 1.09 -4.21
#